data_AF-A0A4C1XY68-F1
#
_entry.id   AF-A0A4C1XY68-F1
#
_cell.length_a   1.000
_cell.length_b   1.000
_cell.length_c   1.000
_cell.angle_alpha   90.00
_cell.angle_beta   90.00
_cell.angle_gamma   90.00
#
_symmetry.space_group_name_H-M   'P 1'
#
loop_
_entity.id
_entity.type
_entity.pdbx_description
1 polymer ?
#
loop_
_entity_poly.entity_id
_entity_poly.type
_entity_poly.pdbx_seq_one_letter_code
_entity_poly.pdbx_strand_id
1 'polypeptide(L)'
;MSEQHCLLWKFDAAKSFVYMLWSVCDIDATKEAIETQSSTSTRPLSDSLRLSKDTIHRHLKSLGKTKTYKNCRIVPHELNEFQAKRRIEVCKQLVAPPKDDRFIKRIITCDEKWIYPNNLNMDNQRQRTIARIYREKLLRAESLVICLVE
;
A
#
# COMPACT_ATOMS: atom_id res chain seq x y z
N MET A 1 -12.56 65.60 -9.13
CA MET A 1 -13.21 64.28 -9.10
C MET A 1 -12.49 63.37 -10.09
N SER A 2 -11.19 63.19 -9.90
CA SER A 2 -10.53 62.15 -9.09
C SER A 2 -10.34 60.85 -9.89
N GLU A 3 -9.26 60.84 -10.66
CA GLU A 3 -8.62 59.68 -11.30
C GLU A 3 -8.35 58.49 -10.34
N GLN A 4 -8.57 58.66 -9.05
CA GLN A 4 -8.37 57.64 -8.01
C GLN A 4 -9.35 56.46 -8.11
N HIS A 5 -10.54 56.63 -8.69
CA HIS A 5 -11.52 55.53 -8.80
C HIS A 5 -11.13 54.46 -9.85
N CYS A 6 -10.31 54.84 -10.85
CA CYS A 6 -9.84 53.93 -11.90
C CYS A 6 -8.68 53.03 -11.45
N LEU A 7 -7.91 53.47 -10.43
CA LEU A 7 -6.80 52.69 -9.85
C LEU A 7 -7.30 51.57 -8.93
N LEU A 8 -8.45 51.72 -8.27
CA LEU A 8 -9.04 50.69 -7.42
C LEU A 8 -9.38 49.41 -8.21
N TRP A 9 -9.92 49.55 -9.42
CA TRP A 9 -10.30 48.41 -10.27
C TRP A 9 -9.09 47.69 -10.86
N LYS A 10 -7.99 48.40 -11.14
CA LYS A 10 -6.71 47.78 -11.52
C LYS A 10 -6.08 47.00 -10.35
N PHE A 11 -6.29 47.47 -9.12
CA PHE A 11 -5.81 46.82 -7.91
C PHE A 11 -6.56 45.51 -7.62
N ASP A 12 -7.85 45.42 -7.95
CA ASP A 12 -8.64 44.19 -7.74
C ASP A 12 -8.34 43.08 -8.76
N ALA A 13 -8.06 43.43 -10.02
CA ALA A 13 -7.59 42.44 -11.00
C ALA A 13 -6.18 41.91 -10.66
N ALA A 14 -5.27 42.79 -10.21
CA ALA A 14 -3.95 42.39 -9.72
C ALA A 14 -4.03 41.56 -8.44
N LYS A 15 -4.94 41.90 -7.50
CA LYS A 15 -5.24 41.05 -6.34
C LYS A 15 -5.80 39.70 -6.75
N SER A 16 -6.73 39.63 -7.70
CA SER A 16 -7.28 38.37 -8.20
C SER A 16 -6.20 37.50 -8.84
N PHE A 17 -5.28 38.09 -9.61
CA PHE A 17 -4.14 37.41 -10.20
C PHE A 17 -3.13 36.95 -9.14
N VAL A 18 -2.84 37.77 -8.12
CA VAL A 18 -1.97 37.41 -6.99
C VAL A 18 -2.61 36.30 -6.13
N TYR A 19 -3.92 36.34 -5.89
CA TYR A 19 -4.64 35.26 -5.18
C TYR A 19 -4.66 33.96 -6.00
N MET A 20 -4.81 34.04 -7.32
CA MET A 20 -4.71 32.87 -8.21
C MET A 20 -3.29 32.30 -8.25
N LEU A 21 -2.28 33.16 -8.38
CA LEU A 21 -0.88 32.77 -8.42
C LEU A 21 -0.43 32.17 -7.07
N TRP A 22 -0.89 32.73 -5.94
CA TRP A 22 -0.67 32.18 -4.61
C TRP A 22 -1.35 30.81 -4.45
N SER A 23 -2.61 30.67 -4.92
CA SER A 23 -3.32 29.38 -4.90
C SER A 23 -2.68 28.30 -5.77
N VAL A 24 -2.01 28.64 -6.87
CA VAL A 24 -1.31 27.68 -7.74
C VAL A 24 0.05 27.29 -7.13
N CYS A 25 0.81 28.27 -6.64
CA CYS A 25 2.08 28.00 -5.94
C CYS A 25 1.89 27.14 -4.69
N ASP A 26 0.78 27.28 -3.97
CA ASP A 26 0.49 26.47 -2.78
C ASP A 26 0.18 25.00 -3.12
N ILE A 27 -0.33 24.70 -4.32
CA ILE A 27 -0.59 23.30 -4.75
C ILE A 27 0.72 22.62 -5.12
N ASP A 28 1.58 23.29 -5.90
CA ASP A 28 2.88 22.73 -6.28
C ASP A 28 3.80 22.53 -5.06
N ALA A 29 3.79 23.47 -4.10
CA ALA A 29 4.49 23.32 -2.83
C ALA A 29 3.95 22.13 -2.00
N THR A 30 2.62 21.92 -1.97
CA THR A 30 2.06 20.72 -1.32
C THR A 30 2.48 19.43 -2.04
N LYS A 31 2.60 19.45 -3.36
CA LYS A 31 3.01 18.29 -4.15
C LYS A 31 4.46 17.92 -3.86
N GLU A 32 5.37 18.89 -3.85
CA GLU A 32 6.79 18.69 -3.52
C GLU A 32 6.95 18.15 -2.08
N ALA A 33 6.19 18.68 -1.12
CA ALA A 33 6.21 18.19 0.26
C ALA A 33 5.74 16.73 0.40
N ILE A 34 4.81 16.28 -0.44
CA ILE A 34 4.34 14.88 -0.47
C ILE A 34 5.37 13.97 -1.14
N GLU A 35 6.03 14.44 -2.20
CA GLU A 35 7.04 13.65 -2.92
C GLU A 35 8.31 13.44 -2.08
N THR A 36 8.69 14.46 -1.29
CA THR A 36 9.80 14.38 -0.34
C THR A 36 9.48 13.50 0.87
N GLN A 37 8.25 13.54 1.40
CA GLN A 37 7.84 12.75 2.56
C GLN A 37 6.44 12.13 2.37
N SER A 38 6.39 10.97 1.72
CA SER A 38 5.14 10.30 1.33
C SER A 38 4.29 9.74 2.47
N SER A 39 4.81 9.72 3.71
CA SER A 39 4.14 9.16 4.90
C SER A 39 3.59 10.22 5.85
N THR A 40 3.73 11.50 5.51
CA THR A 40 3.42 12.61 6.42
C THR A 40 1.92 12.86 6.52
N SER A 41 1.45 13.01 7.76
CA SER A 41 0.06 13.40 8.06
C SER A 41 -0.26 14.81 7.55
N THR A 42 -1.54 15.13 7.38
CA THR A 42 -2.01 16.49 7.04
C THR A 42 -1.58 17.54 8.07
N ARG A 43 -1.32 17.15 9.33
CA ARG A 43 -0.89 18.09 10.39
C ARG A 43 0.54 18.61 10.19
N PRO A 44 1.59 17.77 10.08
CA PRO A 44 2.92 18.30 9.80
C PRO A 44 3.03 19.06 8.48
N LEU A 45 2.27 18.68 7.44
CA LEU A 45 2.19 19.45 6.19
C LEU A 45 1.59 20.85 6.41
N SER A 46 0.62 20.97 7.33
CA SER A 46 0.02 22.25 7.73
C SER A 46 1.00 23.12 8.47
N ASP A 47 1.78 22.53 9.37
CA ASP A 47 2.78 23.25 10.14
C ASP A 47 3.97 23.68 9.28
N SER A 48 4.43 22.84 8.32
CA SER A 48 5.55 23.15 7.44
C SER A 48 5.22 24.22 6.39
N LEU A 49 4.05 24.10 5.76
CA LEU A 49 3.61 25.04 4.71
C LEU A 49 2.86 26.25 5.29
N ARG A 50 2.61 26.27 6.61
CA ARG A 50 1.77 27.28 7.30
C ARG A 50 0.39 27.45 6.68
N LEU A 51 -0.12 26.41 6.02
CA LEU A 51 -1.43 26.37 5.40
C LEU A 51 -2.45 25.81 6.38
N SER A 52 -3.71 26.21 6.24
CA SER A 52 -4.79 25.56 6.99
C SER A 52 -4.92 24.09 6.59
N LYS A 53 -5.33 23.25 7.54
CA LYS A 53 -5.57 21.82 7.28
C LYS A 53 -6.60 21.59 6.17
N ASP A 54 -7.60 22.47 6.07
CA ASP A 54 -8.65 22.41 5.04
C ASP A 54 -8.11 22.75 3.65
N THR A 55 -7.18 23.69 3.55
CA THR A 55 -6.47 24.00 2.30
C THR A 55 -5.66 22.80 1.82
N ILE A 56 -4.88 22.18 2.71
CA ILE A 56 -4.11 20.97 2.36
C ILE A 56 -5.03 19.82 1.98
N HIS A 57 -6.15 19.65 2.67
CA HIS A 57 -7.13 18.62 2.30
C HIS A 57 -7.67 18.83 0.88
N ARG A 58 -7.98 20.07 0.50
CA ARG A 58 -8.39 20.41 -0.87
C ARG A 58 -7.28 20.14 -1.89
N HIS A 59 -6.03 20.48 -1.59
CA HIS A 59 -4.89 20.22 -2.48
C HIS A 59 -4.63 18.72 -2.65
N LEU A 60 -4.69 17.94 -1.56
CA LEU A 60 -4.57 16.48 -1.63
C LEU A 60 -5.67 15.87 -2.50
N LYS A 61 -6.90 16.38 -2.39
CA LYS A 61 -8.03 15.93 -3.20
C LYS A 61 -7.84 16.28 -4.69
N SER A 62 -7.36 17.48 -5.00
CA SER A 62 -7.07 17.88 -6.40
C SER A 62 -5.92 17.10 -7.01
N LEU A 63 -4.92 16.72 -6.20
CA LEU A 63 -3.79 15.86 -6.60
C LEU A 63 -4.16 14.37 -6.69
N GLY A 64 -5.41 13.98 -6.40
CA GLY A 64 -5.84 12.58 -6.37
C GLY A 64 -5.21 11.75 -5.25
N LYS A 65 -4.62 12.39 -4.24
CA LYS A 65 -3.98 11.74 -3.09
C LYS A 65 -5.04 11.48 -2.02
N THR A 66 -5.61 10.29 -2.04
CA THR A 66 -6.58 9.86 -1.01
C THR A 66 -5.89 9.28 0.22
N LYS A 67 -6.56 9.41 1.37
CA LYS A 67 -6.18 8.84 2.66
C LYS A 67 -5.90 7.31 2.57
N THR A 68 -4.64 6.90 2.45
CA THR A 68 -4.19 5.48 2.37
C THR A 68 -4.04 4.79 3.73
N TYR A 69 -4.59 5.37 4.81
CA TYR A 69 -4.40 4.91 6.20
C TYR A 69 -5.04 3.53 6.48
N LYS A 70 -5.62 2.86 5.49
CA LYS A 70 -6.22 1.54 5.66
C LYS A 70 -5.19 0.42 5.57
N ASN A 71 -4.08 0.59 4.84
CA ASN A 71 -3.14 -0.50 4.59
C ASN A 71 -1.70 -0.04 4.79
N CYS A 72 -1.23 0.00 6.04
CA CYS A 72 0.21 -0.11 6.27
C CYS A 72 0.66 -1.44 5.65
N ARG A 73 1.52 -1.38 4.63
CA ARG A 73 2.05 -2.59 4.01
C ARG A 73 2.86 -3.36 5.07
N ILE A 74 2.35 -4.49 5.51
CA ILE A 74 3.09 -5.38 6.40
C ILE A 74 4.20 -6.01 5.57
N VAL A 75 5.44 -5.63 5.84
CA VAL A 75 6.62 -6.22 5.24
C VAL A 75 7.10 -7.32 6.19
N PRO A 76 7.17 -8.60 5.76
CA PRO A 76 7.51 -9.69 6.67
C PRO A 76 8.87 -9.54 7.35
N HIS A 77 9.87 -9.06 6.60
CA HIS A 77 11.24 -8.87 7.09
C HIS A 77 11.88 -7.64 6.45
N GLU A 78 12.58 -6.87 7.28
CA GLU A 78 13.53 -5.86 6.81
C GLU A 78 14.75 -6.56 6.22
N LEU A 79 15.06 -6.26 4.95
CA LEU A 79 16.17 -6.89 4.24
C LEU A 79 17.43 -6.08 4.45
N ASN A 80 18.56 -6.76 4.65
CA ASN A 80 19.87 -6.13 4.53
C ASN A 80 20.25 -5.93 3.05
N GLU A 81 21.25 -5.08 2.79
CA GLU A 81 21.67 -4.75 1.41
C GLU A 81 22.09 -5.99 0.62
N PHE A 82 22.79 -6.93 1.26
CA PHE A 82 23.25 -8.17 0.64
C PHE A 82 22.08 -9.09 0.23
N GLN A 83 21.11 -9.29 1.12
CA GLN A 83 19.89 -10.06 0.90
C GLN A 83 19.05 -9.43 -0.22
N ALA A 84 18.95 -8.10 -0.23
CA ALA A 84 18.25 -7.38 -1.30
C ALA A 84 18.93 -7.61 -2.67
N LYS A 85 20.25 -7.42 -2.75
CA LYS A 85 21.04 -7.68 -3.96
C LYS A 85 20.89 -9.12 -4.43
N ARG A 86 21.02 -10.08 -3.51
CA ARG A 86 20.90 -11.51 -3.82
C ARG A 86 19.52 -11.87 -4.37
N ARG A 87 18.45 -11.34 -3.76
CA ARG A 87 17.09 -11.55 -4.25
C ARG A 87 16.90 -10.99 -5.66
N ILE A 88 17.42 -9.79 -5.93
CA ILE A 88 17.34 -9.19 -7.28
C ILE A 88 18.08 -10.05 -8.31
N GLU A 89 19.29 -10.52 -7.97
CA GLU A 89 20.09 -11.38 -8.84
C GLU A 89 19.36 -12.68 -9.19
N VAL A 90 18.85 -13.39 -8.17
CA VAL A 90 18.08 -14.62 -8.36
C VAL A 90 16.83 -14.36 -9.19
N CYS A 91 16.08 -13.29 -8.92
CA CYS A 91 14.91 -12.93 -9.72
C CYS A 91 15.26 -12.66 -11.18
N LYS A 92 16.37 -11.96 -11.48
CA LYS A 92 16.82 -11.73 -12.85
C LYS A 92 17.13 -13.05 -13.56
N GLN A 93 17.80 -13.98 -12.88
CA GLN A 93 18.10 -15.32 -13.42
C GLN A 93 16.82 -16.13 -13.68
N LEU A 94 15.82 -16.03 -12.81
CA LEU A 94 14.55 -16.73 -12.98
C LEU A 94 13.67 -16.14 -14.09
N VAL A 95 13.82 -14.85 -14.38
CA VAL A 95 13.06 -14.14 -15.43
C VAL A 95 13.70 -14.27 -16.82
N ALA A 96 15.02 -14.46 -16.90
CA ALA A 96 15.78 -14.48 -18.15
C ALA A 96 15.41 -15.61 -19.14
N PRO A 97 15.09 -16.85 -18.72
CA PRO A 97 14.69 -17.90 -19.65
C PRO A 97 13.35 -17.56 -20.35
N PRO A 98 13.16 -17.94 -21.63
CA PRO A 98 11.86 -17.83 -22.26
C PRO A 98 10.84 -18.59 -21.40
N LYS A 99 9.73 -17.92 -21.09
CA LYS A 99 8.60 -18.49 -20.34
C LYS A 99 7.87 -19.51 -21.22
N ASP A 100 8.55 -20.61 -21.54
CA ASP A 100 7.90 -21.77 -22.09
C ASP A 100 6.99 -22.30 -20.98
N ASP A 101 5.70 -22.46 -21.31
CA ASP A 101 4.68 -23.05 -20.46
C ASP A 101 5.17 -24.37 -19.82
N ARG A 102 6.06 -25.09 -20.51
CA ARG A 102 6.70 -26.31 -20.02
C ARG A 102 7.61 -26.11 -18.81
N PHE A 103 8.27 -24.96 -18.66
CA PHE A 103 9.14 -24.69 -17.51
C PHE A 103 8.32 -24.51 -16.23
N ILE A 104 7.28 -23.67 -16.26
CA ILE A 104 6.42 -23.43 -15.09
C ILE A 104 5.69 -24.72 -14.67
N LYS A 105 5.22 -25.52 -15.65
CA LYS A 105 4.56 -26.82 -15.39
C LYS A 105 5.45 -27.86 -14.71
N ARG A 106 6.78 -27.70 -14.74
CA ARG A 106 7.74 -28.59 -14.06
C ARG A 106 8.06 -28.17 -12.63
N ILE A 107 7.72 -26.94 -12.23
CA ILE A 107 8.02 -26.45 -10.87
C ILE A 107 7.01 -27.06 -9.91
N ILE A 108 7.50 -27.89 -8.99
CA ILE A 108 6.73 -28.39 -7.85
C ILE A 108 7.18 -27.58 -6.62
N THR A 109 6.27 -26.81 -6.05
CA THR A 109 6.51 -26.05 -4.80
C THR A 109 5.88 -26.77 -3.62
N CYS A 110 6.61 -26.88 -2.51
CA CYS A 110 6.08 -27.33 -1.24
C CYS A 110 6.35 -26.25 -0.19
N ASP A 111 5.35 -25.90 0.61
CA ASP A 111 5.49 -25.01 1.76
C ASP A 111 4.60 -25.51 2.89
N GLU A 112 5.09 -25.37 4.12
CA GLU A 112 4.37 -25.78 5.32
C GLU A 112 3.61 -24.60 5.88
N LYS A 113 2.30 -24.77 6.04
CA LYS A 113 1.43 -23.74 6.61
C LYS A 113 0.72 -24.27 7.85
N TRP A 114 0.90 -23.55 8.95
CA TRP A 114 0.12 -23.77 10.17
C TRP A 114 -1.35 -23.42 9.93
N ILE A 115 -2.22 -24.35 10.29
CA ILE A 115 -3.67 -24.18 10.21
C ILE A 115 -4.22 -24.22 11.63
N TYR A 116 -4.85 -23.13 12.05
CA TYR A 116 -5.52 -23.08 13.34
C TYR A 116 -6.95 -23.62 13.20
N PRO A 117 -7.43 -24.50 14.10
CA PRO A 117 -8.77 -25.07 14.02
C PRO A 117 -9.88 -24.01 14.00
N ASN A 118 -9.74 -22.95 14.80
CA ASN A 118 -10.71 -21.86 14.93
C ASN A 118 -10.13 -20.54 14.43
N ASN A 119 -9.90 -20.44 13.12
CA ASN A 119 -9.58 -19.15 12.50
C ASN A 119 -10.86 -18.45 12.03
N LEU A 120 -11.29 -17.43 12.79
CA LEU A 120 -12.51 -16.64 12.53
C LEU A 120 -12.47 -15.85 11.21
N ASN A 121 -11.27 -15.62 10.67
CA ASN A 121 -11.08 -14.91 9.40
C ASN A 121 -11.05 -15.85 8.18
N MET A 122 -11.29 -17.15 8.36
CA MET A 122 -11.37 -18.11 7.26
C MET A 122 -12.80 -18.25 6.76
N ASP A 123 -12.95 -18.33 5.44
CA ASP A 123 -14.21 -18.65 4.80
C ASP A 123 -14.67 -20.07 5.15
N ASN A 124 -15.99 -20.23 5.27
CA ASN A 124 -16.63 -21.48 5.67
C ASN A 124 -16.23 -22.67 4.79
N GLN A 125 -15.93 -22.43 3.51
CA GLN A 125 -15.50 -23.49 2.59
C GLN A 125 -14.12 -24.03 2.97
N ARG A 126 -13.15 -23.17 3.26
CA ARG A 126 -11.82 -23.60 3.72
C ARG A 126 -11.88 -24.26 5.09
N GLN A 127 -12.71 -23.76 6.01
CA GLN A 127 -12.93 -24.42 7.31
C GLN A 127 -13.42 -25.87 7.16
N ARG A 128 -14.37 -26.11 6.25
CA ARG A 128 -14.86 -27.48 5.95
C ARG A 128 -13.77 -28.38 5.37
N THR A 129 -12.98 -27.88 4.42
CA THR A 129 -11.86 -28.64 3.83
C THR A 129 -10.84 -29.01 4.90
N ILE A 130 -10.52 -28.08 5.80
CA ILE A 130 -9.59 -28.30 6.90
C ILE A 130 -10.13 -29.34 7.90
N ALA A 131 -11.40 -29.22 8.30
CA ALA A 131 -12.04 -30.18 9.18
C ALA A 131 -12.07 -31.60 8.56
N ARG A 132 -12.20 -31.71 7.23
CA ARG A 132 -12.07 -32.99 6.52
C ARG A 132 -10.64 -33.53 6.60
N ILE A 133 -9.63 -32.70 6.34
CA ILE A 133 -8.21 -33.10 6.42
C ILE A 133 -7.87 -33.59 7.84
N TYR A 134 -8.30 -32.88 8.88
CA TYR A 134 -8.08 -33.32 10.27
C TYR A 134 -8.80 -34.64 10.57
N ARG A 135 -10.05 -34.83 10.12
CA ARG A 135 -10.77 -36.11 10.28
C ARG A 135 -10.08 -37.26 9.55
N GLU A 136 -9.65 -37.07 8.30
CA GLU A 136 -8.90 -38.10 7.55
C GLU A 136 -7.56 -38.43 8.23
N LYS A 137 -6.85 -37.43 8.77
CA LYS A 137 -5.63 -37.65 9.55
C LYS A 137 -5.88 -38.39 10.87
N LEU A 138 -6.96 -38.06 11.59
CA LEU A 138 -7.32 -38.72 12.84
C LEU A 138 -7.72 -40.19 12.60
N LEU A 139 -8.53 -40.45 11.57
CA LEU A 139 -8.93 -41.81 11.18
C LEU A 139 -7.73 -42.66 10.74
N ARG A 140 -6.73 -42.07 10.07
CA ARG A 140 -5.47 -42.76 9.74
C ARG A 140 -4.62 -43.06 10.98
N ALA A 141 -4.60 -42.17 11.96
CA ALA A 141 -3.91 -42.40 13.22
C ALA A 141 -4.61 -43.51 14.03
N GLU A 142 -5.95 -43.49 14.09
CA GLU A 142 -6.75 -44.53 14.75
C GLU A 142 -6.61 -45.89 14.04
N SER A 143 -6.60 -45.94 12.71
CA SER A 143 -6.36 -47.19 11.99
C SER A 143 -4.95 -47.75 12.21
N LEU A 144 -3.93 -46.89 12.32
CA LEU A 144 -2.57 -47.31 12.66
C LEU A 144 -2.46 -47.83 14.11
N VAL A 145 -3.24 -47.25 15.05
CA VAL A 145 -3.32 -47.74 16.43
C VAL A 145 -4.04 -49.09 16.48
N ILE A 146 -5.09 -49.30 15.69
CA ILE A 146 -5.79 -50.60 15.61
C ILE A 146 -4.88 -51.68 14.99
N CYS A 147 -4.13 -51.36 13.93
CA CYS A 147 -3.21 -52.32 13.29
C CYS A 147 -1.93 -52.65 14.10
N LEU A 148 -1.66 -51.98 15.23
CA LEU A 148 -0.53 -52.27 16.12
C LEU A 148 -0.94 -53.05 17.39
N VAL A 149 -2.24 -53.31 17.55
CA VAL A 149 -2.82 -53.99 18.72
C VAL A 149 -3.35 -55.41 18.36
N GLU A 150 -3.30 -55.79 17.08
CA GLU A 150 -3.49 -57.17 16.58
C GLU A 150 -2.15 -57.81 16.22
#